data_AF-A0A925EUD4-F1
#
_entry.id   AF-A0A925EUD4-F1
#
_cell.length_a   1.000
_cell.length_b   1.000
_cell.length_c   1.000
_cell.angle_alpha   90.00
_cell.angle_beta   90.00
_cell.angle_gamma   90.00
#
_symmetry.space_group_name_H-M   'P 1'
#
loop_
_entity.id
_entity.type
_entity.pdbx_description
1 polymer ?
#
loop_
_entity_poly.entity_id
_entity_poly.type
_entity_poly.pdbx_seq_one_letter_code
_entity_poly.pdbx_strand_id
1 'polypeptide(L)'
;MGQIIRLGLISFVILSCSASKKTLVYNEDIFSYRTMYKNGFLENPRSPLTQEELINLDFYPPDLNWKLNCNCLPAEKSVPFEMPTYSGVTRTYIHHSTATCRYKDKLFSLELYQNIHPFY
;
A
#
# COMPACT_ATOMS: atom_id res chain seq x y z
N MET A 1 25.98 -7.73 46.38
CA MET A 1 25.03 -8.50 45.54
C MET A 1 23.85 -7.68 45.02
N GLY A 2 23.36 -6.65 45.74
CA GLY A 2 22.21 -5.83 45.32
C GLY A 2 22.43 -4.79 44.19
N GLN A 3 23.65 -4.35 43.91
CA GLN A 3 23.91 -3.38 42.82
C GLN A 3 23.89 -4.01 41.42
N ILE A 4 24.31 -5.27 41.30
CA ILE A 4 24.34 -6.01 40.02
C ILE A 4 22.91 -6.28 39.52
N ILE A 5 21.98 -6.53 40.44
CA ILE A 5 20.55 -6.77 40.14
C ILE A 5 19.87 -5.49 39.62
N ARG A 6 20.26 -4.30 40.13
CA ARG A 6 19.73 -3.01 39.67
C ARG A 6 20.27 -2.60 38.29
N LEU A 7 21.52 -2.93 37.97
CA LEU A 7 22.09 -2.68 36.64
C LEU A 7 21.43 -3.58 35.56
N GLY A 8 21.10 -4.82 35.90
CA GLY A 8 20.38 -5.73 35.00
C GLY A 8 18.95 -5.26 34.69
N LEU A 9 18.24 -4.71 35.70
CA LEU A 9 16.89 -4.15 35.52
C LEU A 9 16.87 -2.88 34.65
N ILE A 10 17.90 -2.03 34.74
CA ILE A 10 18.02 -0.84 33.87
C ILE A 10 18.34 -1.25 32.43
N SER A 11 19.16 -2.29 32.23
CA SER A 11 19.50 -2.80 30.89
C SER A 11 18.30 -3.42 30.14
N PHE A 12 17.34 -4.03 30.85
CA PHE A 12 16.14 -4.63 30.24
C PHE A 12 15.14 -3.60 29.70
N VAL A 13 15.10 -2.38 30.27
CA VAL A 13 14.15 -1.32 29.87
C VAL A 13 14.54 -0.65 28.54
N ILE A 14 15.83 -0.63 28.19
CA ILE A 14 16.33 0.08 26.98
C ILE A 14 16.05 -0.72 25.69
N LEU A 15 15.77 -2.03 25.78
CA LEU A 15 15.60 -2.88 24.61
C LEU A 15 14.19 -2.85 23.99
N SER A 16 13.20 -2.24 24.65
CA SER A 16 11.80 -2.24 24.19
C SER A 16 11.39 -1.05 23.29
N CYS A 17 12.32 -0.17 22.89
CA CYS A 17 11.96 1.10 22.23
C CYS A 17 11.95 1.08 20.68
N SER A 18 12.29 -0.04 20.03
CA SER A 18 12.44 -0.07 18.56
C SER A 18 11.14 -0.36 17.79
N ALA A 19 10.15 -1.02 18.40
CA ALA A 19 8.91 -1.41 17.72
C ALA A 19 7.96 -0.21 17.46
N SER A 20 7.90 0.75 18.39
CA SER A 20 6.97 1.89 18.32
C SER A 20 7.30 2.88 17.20
N LYS A 21 8.58 3.04 16.83
CA LYS A 21 9.02 3.99 15.80
C LYS A 21 8.53 3.61 14.41
N LYS A 22 8.50 2.31 14.08
CA LYS A 22 8.07 1.82 12.75
C LYS A 22 6.58 2.08 12.49
N THR A 23 5.74 1.88 13.50
CA THR A 23 4.30 2.12 13.41
C THR A 23 4.00 3.62 13.29
N LEU A 24 4.72 4.47 14.02
CA LEU A 24 4.56 5.92 13.92
C LEU A 24 4.85 6.44 12.51
N VAL A 25 6.02 6.07 11.95
CA VAL A 25 6.42 6.46 10.58
C VAL A 25 5.40 5.97 9.55
N TYR A 26 4.91 4.72 9.68
CA TYR A 26 3.90 4.19 8.78
C TYR A 26 2.58 4.96 8.84
N ASN A 27 2.15 5.38 10.03
CA ASN A 27 0.93 6.17 10.17
C ASN A 27 1.07 7.56 9.54
N GLU A 28 2.23 8.19 9.67
CA GLU A 28 2.55 9.48 9.03
C GLU A 28 2.58 9.37 7.50
N ASP A 29 3.20 8.31 6.95
CA ASP A 29 3.20 8.02 5.51
C ASP A 29 1.77 7.86 4.97
N ILE A 30 0.95 7.07 5.67
CA ILE A 30 -0.45 6.82 5.27
C ILE A 30 -1.29 8.10 5.37
N PHE A 31 -1.10 8.91 6.42
CA PHE A 31 -1.80 10.19 6.56
C PHE A 31 -1.44 11.16 5.43
N SER A 32 -0.15 11.27 5.12
CA SER A 32 0.36 12.12 4.04
C SER A 32 -0.21 11.69 2.69
N TYR A 33 -0.18 10.38 2.40
CA TYR A 33 -0.75 9.82 1.18
C TYR A 33 -2.25 10.10 1.07
N ARG A 34 -3.03 9.90 2.13
CA ARG A 34 -4.48 10.14 2.13
C ARG A 34 -4.83 11.60 1.90
N THR A 35 -4.05 12.51 2.47
CA THR A 35 -4.20 13.95 2.28
C THR A 35 -3.95 14.33 0.82
N MET A 36 -2.83 13.87 0.26
CA MET A 36 -2.50 14.06 -1.16
C MET A 36 -3.58 13.46 -2.07
N TYR A 37 -4.02 12.23 -1.79
CA TYR A 37 -5.05 11.54 -2.57
C TYR A 37 -6.38 12.31 -2.58
N LYS A 38 -6.82 12.81 -1.40
CA LYS A 38 -8.02 13.67 -1.29
C LYS A 38 -7.87 14.97 -2.08
N ASN A 39 -6.74 15.65 -1.97
CA ASN A 39 -6.47 16.87 -2.73
C ASN A 39 -6.49 16.64 -4.24
N GLY A 40 -6.04 15.47 -4.71
CA GLY A 40 -6.08 15.12 -6.14
C GLY A 40 -7.49 15.12 -6.76
N PHE A 41 -8.55 14.89 -5.97
CA PHE A 41 -9.93 15.02 -6.45
C PHE A 41 -10.34 16.48 -6.66
N LEU A 42 -9.73 17.43 -5.93
CA LEU A 42 -10.03 18.86 -6.05
C LEU A 42 -9.25 19.53 -7.18
N GLU A 43 -8.08 18.97 -7.52
CA GLU A 43 -7.19 19.52 -8.56
C GLU A 43 -7.63 19.14 -9.98
N ASN A 44 -8.39 18.04 -10.14
CA ASN A 44 -8.81 17.55 -11.45
C ASN A 44 -10.29 17.87 -11.71
N PRO A 45 -10.64 18.74 -12.67
CA PRO A 45 -12.03 19.05 -13.01
C PRO A 45 -12.87 17.85 -13.50
N ARG A 46 -12.22 16.75 -13.90
CA ARG A 46 -12.86 15.48 -14.31
C ARG A 46 -12.95 14.46 -13.17
N SER A 47 -12.60 14.87 -11.95
CA SER A 47 -12.70 14.05 -10.75
C SER A 47 -14.16 13.60 -10.52
N PRO A 48 -14.38 12.35 -10.10
CA PRO A 48 -15.72 11.85 -9.84
C PRO A 48 -16.32 12.33 -8.51
N LEU A 49 -15.55 13.02 -7.66
CA LEU A 49 -16.02 13.50 -6.35
C LEU A 49 -15.84 15.01 -6.24
N THR A 50 -16.88 15.70 -5.73
CA THR A 50 -16.79 17.12 -5.34
C THR A 50 -16.18 17.29 -3.95
N GLN A 51 -15.87 18.54 -3.58
CA GLN A 51 -15.36 18.87 -2.25
C GLN A 51 -16.33 18.45 -1.14
N GLU A 52 -17.63 18.63 -1.35
CA GLU A 52 -18.68 18.26 -0.40
C GLU A 52 -18.77 16.74 -0.24
N GLU A 53 -18.52 15.98 -1.30
CA GLU A 53 -18.58 14.51 -1.30
C GLU A 53 -17.35 13.87 -0.67
N LEU A 54 -16.19 14.56 -0.65
CA LEU A 54 -14.96 14.06 -0.02
C LEU A 54 -15.10 13.78 1.48
N ILE A 55 -16.10 14.37 2.16
CA ILE A 55 -16.41 14.04 3.56
C ILE A 55 -16.82 12.58 3.74
N ASN A 56 -17.39 11.97 2.69
CA ASN A 56 -17.82 10.57 2.68
C ASN A 56 -16.71 9.63 2.17
N LEU A 57 -15.55 10.16 1.78
CA LEU A 57 -14.41 9.34 1.36
C LEU A 57 -13.71 8.77 2.59
N ASP A 58 -14.01 7.50 2.87
CA ASP A 58 -13.47 6.73 3.97
C ASP A 58 -12.25 5.90 3.57
N PHE A 59 -11.35 5.73 4.54
CA PHE A 59 -10.22 4.83 4.44
C PHE A 59 -10.24 3.86 5.60
N TYR A 60 -9.84 2.61 5.36
CA TYR A 60 -9.57 1.66 6.44
C TYR A 60 -8.54 2.23 7.43
N PRO A 61 -8.60 1.89 8.73
CA PRO A 61 -7.57 2.28 9.68
C PRO A 61 -6.16 1.82 9.22
N PRO A 62 -5.09 2.59 9.48
CA PRO A 62 -3.74 2.13 9.19
C PRO A 62 -3.43 0.82 9.94
N ASP A 63 -3.03 -0.20 9.20
CA ASP A 63 -2.62 -1.48 9.76
C ASP A 63 -1.39 -2.00 9.02
N LEU A 64 -0.24 -1.98 9.73
CA LEU A 64 1.05 -2.37 9.19
C LEU A 64 1.09 -3.83 8.75
N ASN A 65 0.19 -4.68 9.26
CA ASN A 65 0.11 -6.09 8.83
C ASN A 65 -0.30 -6.23 7.36
N TRP A 66 -0.89 -5.19 6.76
CA TRP A 66 -1.22 -5.15 5.33
C TRP A 66 -0.08 -4.63 4.45
N LYS A 67 1.05 -4.20 5.02
CA LYS A 67 2.27 -3.90 4.26
C LYS A 67 3.05 -5.20 4.00
N LEU A 68 2.64 -5.91 2.96
CA LEU A 68 3.20 -7.22 2.60
C LEU A 68 4.43 -7.09 1.71
N ASN A 69 5.43 -7.93 1.98
CA ASN A 69 6.50 -8.20 1.03
C ASN A 69 6.11 -9.43 0.21
N CYS A 70 5.89 -9.25 -1.09
CA CYS A 70 5.49 -10.32 -1.99
C CYS A 70 6.66 -10.70 -2.91
N ASN A 71 6.69 -11.96 -3.34
CA ASN A 71 7.63 -12.40 -4.38
C ASN A 71 7.01 -12.13 -5.75
N CYS A 72 7.67 -11.29 -6.56
CA CYS A 72 7.18 -10.92 -7.89
C CYS A 72 7.96 -11.67 -8.96
N LEU A 73 7.24 -12.48 -9.76
CA LEU A 73 7.80 -13.16 -10.92
C LEU A 73 7.35 -12.42 -12.20
N PRO A 74 8.27 -11.87 -13.01
CA PRO A 74 7.93 -11.29 -14.30
C PRO A 74 7.31 -12.33 -15.23
N ALA A 75 6.35 -11.91 -16.07
CA ALA A 75 5.79 -12.77 -17.10
C ALA A 75 6.81 -12.95 -18.24
N GLU A 76 7.15 -14.20 -18.58
CA GLU A 76 8.20 -14.45 -19.59
C GLU A 76 7.74 -14.19 -21.03
N LYS A 77 6.43 -14.22 -21.32
CA LYS A 77 5.83 -14.05 -22.65
C LYS A 77 4.39 -13.54 -22.59
N SER A 78 4.18 -12.31 -22.12
CA SER A 78 2.83 -11.76 -22.05
C SER A 78 2.32 -11.29 -23.41
N VAL A 79 1.08 -11.67 -23.71
CA VAL A 79 0.37 -11.24 -24.92
C VAL A 79 -0.51 -10.04 -24.55
N PRO A 80 -0.50 -8.96 -25.36
CA PRO A 80 -1.41 -7.85 -25.16
C PRO A 80 -2.87 -8.26 -25.23
N PHE A 81 -3.71 -7.68 -24.37
CA PHE A 81 -5.15 -7.90 -24.38
C PHE A 81 -5.90 -6.59 -24.10
N GLU A 82 -7.13 -6.52 -24.62
CA GLU A 82 -8.00 -5.36 -24.45
C GLU A 82 -8.81 -5.49 -23.16
N MET A 83 -8.64 -4.54 -22.24
CA MET A 83 -9.43 -4.43 -21.03
C MET A 83 -10.48 -3.31 -21.21
N PRO A 84 -11.79 -3.60 -21.02
CA PRO A 84 -12.81 -2.56 -21.08
C PRO A 84 -12.62 -1.58 -19.93
N THR A 85 -12.72 -0.29 -20.22
CA THR A 85 -12.72 0.77 -19.21
C THR A 85 -14.14 1.27 -18.96
N TYR A 86 -14.33 2.01 -17.88
CA TYR A 86 -15.65 2.56 -17.52
C TYR A 86 -16.26 3.47 -18.60
N SER A 87 -15.44 4.05 -19.48
CA SER A 87 -15.89 4.93 -20.56
C SER A 87 -16.39 4.17 -21.80
N GLY A 88 -16.38 2.83 -21.78
CA GLY A 88 -16.71 1.99 -22.94
C GLY A 88 -15.58 1.87 -23.96
N VAL A 89 -14.46 2.57 -23.76
CA VAL A 89 -13.24 2.43 -24.55
C VAL A 89 -12.40 1.29 -23.98
N THR A 90 -11.73 0.52 -24.82
CA THR A 90 -10.77 -0.50 -24.36
C THR A 90 -9.38 0.12 -24.22
N ARG A 91 -8.59 -0.44 -23.31
CA ARG A 91 -7.16 -0.14 -23.22
C ARG A 91 -6.38 -1.43 -23.33
N THR A 92 -5.26 -1.37 -24.04
CA THR A 92 -4.38 -2.50 -24.20
C THR A 92 -3.49 -2.66 -22.96
N TYR A 93 -3.54 -3.84 -22.35
CA TYR A 93 -2.71 -4.22 -21.22
C TYR A 93 -1.87 -5.45 -21.56
N ILE A 94 -0.76 -5.63 -20.84
CA ILE A 94 -0.02 -6.89 -20.77
C ILE A 94 -0.04 -7.41 -19.34
N HIS A 95 -0.02 -8.73 -19.17
CA HIS A 95 0.37 -9.34 -17.90
C HIS A 95 1.85 -9.04 -17.66
N HIS A 96 2.15 -8.22 -16.65
CA HIS A 96 3.52 -7.80 -16.38
C HIS A 96 4.21 -8.78 -15.43
N SER A 97 3.56 -9.13 -14.33
CA SER A 97 4.12 -10.03 -13.33
C SER A 97 3.05 -10.65 -12.45
N THR A 98 3.37 -11.78 -11.82
CA THR A 98 2.56 -12.37 -10.77
C THR A 98 3.23 -12.13 -9.41
N ALA A 99 2.54 -11.45 -8.50
CA ALA A 99 2.99 -11.24 -7.14
C ALA A 99 2.38 -12.31 -6.23
N THR A 100 3.21 -13.13 -5.60
CA THR A 100 2.78 -14.12 -4.61
C THR A 100 3.00 -13.56 -3.20
N CYS A 101 1.92 -13.44 -2.45
CA CYS A 101 1.86 -12.81 -1.14
C CYS A 101 1.38 -13.79 -0.08
N ARG A 102 1.85 -13.61 1.16
CA ARG A 102 1.33 -14.33 2.33
C ARG A 102 0.76 -13.33 3.32
N TYR A 103 -0.44 -13.59 3.79
CA TYR A 103 -1.04 -12.86 4.91
C TYR A 103 -1.61 -13.86 5.90
N LYS A 104 -1.04 -13.87 7.12
CA LYS A 104 -1.30 -14.92 8.12
C LYS A 104 -1.04 -16.30 7.49
N ASP A 105 -1.96 -17.23 7.63
CA ASP A 105 -1.83 -18.58 7.08
C ASP A 105 -2.33 -18.73 5.63
N LYS A 106 -2.69 -17.61 4.99
CA LYS A 106 -3.20 -17.62 3.60
C LYS A 106 -2.12 -17.19 2.62
N LEU A 107 -1.86 -18.06 1.65
CA LEU A 107 -1.08 -17.75 0.46
C LEU A 107 -2.03 -17.36 -0.66
N PHE A 108 -1.74 -16.27 -1.36
CA PHE A 108 -2.52 -15.82 -2.50
C PHE A 108 -1.62 -15.16 -3.55
N SER A 109 -2.11 -15.05 -4.78
CA SER A 109 -1.39 -14.45 -5.89
C SER A 109 -2.21 -13.33 -6.52
N LEU A 110 -1.52 -12.31 -7.00
CA LEU A 110 -2.07 -11.18 -7.73
C LEU A 110 -1.42 -11.14 -9.11
N GLU A 111 -2.23 -11.12 -10.17
CA GLU A 111 -1.76 -10.79 -11.51
C GLU A 111 -1.68 -9.27 -11.65
N LEU A 112 -0.50 -8.77 -11.98
CA LEU A 112 -0.25 -7.34 -12.16
C LEU A 112 -0.26 -7.03 -13.65
N TYR A 113 -1.17 -6.15 -14.07
CA TYR A 113 -1.30 -5.71 -15.45
C TYR A 113 -0.68 -4.33 -15.65
N GLN A 114 -0.07 -4.13 -16.81
CA GLN A 114 0.51 -2.85 -17.21
C GLN A 114 -0.11 -2.37 -18.52
N ASN A 115 -0.56 -1.12 -18.55
CA ASN A 115 -0.98 -0.45 -19.78
C ASN A 115 0.26 -0.19 -20.64
N ILE A 116 0.23 -0.61 -21.91
CA ILE A 116 1.34 -0.44 -22.85
C ILE A 116 1.41 0.94 -23.50
N HIS A 117 0.35 1.76 -23.37
CA HIS A 117 0.26 3.13 -23.87
C HIS A 117 -0.15 4.09 -22.73
N PRO A 118 0.79 4.54 -21.88
CA PRO A 118 0.49 5.33 -20.70
C PRO A 118 0.04 6.79 -20.96
N PHE A 119 0.16 7.30 -22.19
CA PHE A 119 -0.10 8.70 -22.52
C PHE A 119 -0.92 8.84 -23.81
N TYR A 120 -2.25 8.91 -23.66
CA TYR A 120 -3.18 9.55 -24.60
C TYR A 120 -4.19 10.37 -23.79
#